data_AF-A0AAV9EBZ6-F1
#
_entry.id   AF-A0AAV9EBZ6-F1
#
_cell.length_a   1.000
_cell.length_b   1.000
_cell.length_c   1.000
_cell.angle_alpha   90.00
_cell.angle_beta   90.00
_cell.angle_gamma   90.00
#
_symmetry.space_group_name_H-M   'P 1'
#
loop_
_entity.id
_entity.type
_entity.pdbx_description
1 polymer ?
#
loop_
_entity_poly.entity_id
_entity_poly.type
_entity_poly.pdbx_seq_one_letter_code
_entity_poly.pdbx_strand_id
1 'polypeptide(L)'
;MNLVDAVQHLALGYDFEEEIDEALKQINDVCNDDDLHAFALWFRLLRQWGYNTPTDGFNKFTNEHGKFNESLNSDARSLLKLYEAAHLALPGEDILDEAVAFTMHHLPLIKNNNKRNEVLLELAKLDCNPVQRLLQKELKNISLQVAMVN
;
A
#
# COMPACT_ATOMS: atom_id res chain seq x y z
N MET A 1 6.32 10.26 -3.08
CA MET A 1 5.42 9.13 -2.74
C MET A 1 3.95 9.49 -2.90
N ASN A 2 3.43 10.56 -2.27
CA ASN A 2 1.99 10.91 -2.32
C ASN A 2 1.43 11.18 -3.74
N LEU A 3 2.22 11.77 -4.65
CA LEU A 3 1.78 11.98 -6.05
C LEU A 3 1.63 10.65 -6.80
N VAL A 4 2.61 9.75 -6.67
CA VAL A 4 2.56 8.41 -7.25
C VAL A 4 1.38 7.63 -6.68
N ASP A 5 1.17 7.72 -5.36
CA ASP A 5 0.01 7.10 -4.71
C ASP A 5 -1.31 7.62 -5.29
N ALA A 6 -1.46 8.94 -5.41
CA ALA A 6 -2.66 9.56 -5.96
C ALA A 6 -2.89 9.17 -7.43
N VAL A 7 -1.85 9.14 -8.27
CA VAL A 7 -1.95 8.75 -9.68
C VAL A 7 -2.37 7.28 -9.81
N GLN A 8 -1.82 6.40 -8.97
CA GLN A 8 -2.23 5.00 -8.91
C GLN A 8 -3.68 4.85 -8.41
N HIS A 9 -4.08 5.65 -7.42
CA HIS A 9 -5.42 5.60 -6.84
C HIS A 9 -6.50 6.14 -7.78
N LEU A 10 -6.16 7.11 -8.62
CA LEU A 10 -7.00 7.61 -9.71
C LEU A 10 -7.02 6.68 -10.92
N ALA A 11 -6.31 5.55 -10.84
CA ALA A 11 -6.19 4.55 -11.89
C ALA A 11 -5.59 5.12 -13.20
N LEU A 12 -4.81 6.20 -13.09
CA LEU A 12 -4.10 6.83 -14.20
C LEU A 12 -2.68 6.26 -14.37
N GLY A 13 -2.27 5.33 -13.51
CA GLY A 13 -0.90 4.79 -13.53
C GLY A 13 -0.48 4.11 -14.83
N TYR A 14 -1.44 3.69 -15.67
CA TYR A 14 -1.17 3.05 -16.96
C TYR A 14 -0.61 3.99 -18.02
N ASP A 15 -0.95 5.28 -17.95
CA ASP A 15 -0.48 6.29 -18.90
C ASP A 15 0.91 6.83 -18.53
N PHE A 16 1.39 6.53 -17.32
CA PHE A 16 2.63 7.06 -16.75
C PHE A 16 3.54 5.93 -16.24
N GLU A 17 3.51 4.77 -16.89
CA GLU A 17 4.24 3.58 -16.42
C GLU A 17 5.75 3.85 -16.28
N GLU A 18 6.35 4.53 -17.26
CA GLU A 18 7.78 4.85 -17.26
C GLU A 18 8.14 5.89 -16.20
N GLU A 19 7.36 6.97 -16.09
CA GLU A 19 7.61 8.05 -15.13
C GLU A 19 7.42 7.58 -13.69
N ILE A 20 6.46 6.69 -13.44
CA ILE A 20 6.27 6.09 -12.12
C ILE A 20 7.45 5.17 -11.79
N ASP A 21 7.89 4.33 -12.73
CA ASP A 21 9.04 3.44 -12.48
C ASP A 21 10.32 4.24 -12.21
N GLU A 22 10.58 5.31 -12.97
CA GLU A 22 11.70 6.22 -12.72
C GLU A 22 11.62 6.89 -11.34
N ALA A 23 10.42 7.35 -10.95
CA ALA A 23 10.21 7.94 -9.63
C ALA A 23 10.43 6.91 -8.50
N LEU A 24 9.97 5.67 -8.68
CA LEU A 24 10.13 4.60 -7.70
C LEU A 24 11.59 4.19 -7.52
N LYS A 25 12.38 4.13 -8.61
CA LYS A 25 13.83 3.89 -8.55
C LYS A 25 14.53 4.91 -7.65
N GLN A 26 14.24 6.20 -7.84
CA GLN A 26 14.83 7.27 -7.03
C GLN A 26 14.43 7.15 -5.55
N ILE A 27 13.20 6.74 -5.27
CA ILE A 27 12.68 6.60 -3.91
C ILE A 27 13.29 5.37 -3.19
N ASN A 28 13.52 4.26 -3.91
CA ASN A 28 14.10 3.04 -3.35
C ASN A 28 15.50 3.27 -2.77
N ASP A 29 16.32 4.12 -3.40
CA ASP A 29 17.68 4.42 -2.94
C ASP A 29 17.74 5.27 -1.65
N VAL A 30 16.61 5.87 -1.25
CA VAL A 30 16.56 6.89 -0.19
C VAL A 30 15.83 6.43 1.07
N CYS A 31 14.93 5.44 0.96
CA CYS A 31 13.97 5.23 2.04
C CYS A 31 14.56 4.49 3.24
N ASN A 32 14.84 5.27 4.29
CA ASN A 32 14.95 4.79 5.66
C ASN A 32 14.16 5.75 6.56
N ASP A 33 12.83 5.80 6.36
CA ASP A 33 11.95 6.72 7.08
C ASP A 33 11.49 6.09 8.40
N ASP A 34 11.66 6.81 9.51
CA ASP A 34 11.23 6.40 10.86
C ASP A 34 9.72 6.58 11.08
N ASP A 35 9.01 7.16 10.12
CA ASP A 35 7.56 7.30 10.13
C ASP A 35 6.85 6.06 9.53
N LEU A 36 5.93 5.46 10.30
CA LEU A 36 5.20 4.27 9.89
C LEU A 36 4.37 4.51 8.61
N HIS A 37 3.72 5.67 8.50
CA HIS A 37 2.89 5.99 7.35
C HIS A 37 3.73 6.06 6.07
N ALA A 38 4.85 6.80 6.12
CA ALA A 38 5.78 6.92 5.01
C ALA A 38 6.39 5.56 4.64
N PHE A 39 6.84 4.78 5.62
CA PHE A 39 7.45 3.47 5.39
C PHE A 39 6.45 2.45 4.81
N ALA A 40 5.24 2.38 5.35
CA ALA A 40 4.21 1.48 4.84
C ALA A 40 3.78 1.86 3.40
N LEU A 41 3.64 3.15 3.12
CA LEU A 41 3.35 3.64 1.77
C LEU A 41 4.48 3.30 0.80
N TRP A 42 5.72 3.56 1.18
CA TRP A 42 6.91 3.23 0.40
C TRP A 42 6.95 1.74 0.05
N PHE A 43 6.85 0.89 1.08
CA PHE A 43 6.87 -0.55 0.93
C PHE A 43 5.79 -1.02 -0.04
N ARG A 44 4.56 -0.53 0.15
CA ARG A 44 3.44 -0.87 -0.72
C ARG A 44 3.71 -0.51 -2.18
N LEU A 45 4.15 0.72 -2.43
CA LEU A 45 4.37 1.22 -3.78
C LEU A 45 5.44 0.40 -4.51
N LEU A 46 6.56 0.11 -3.86
CA LEU A 46 7.62 -0.68 -4.46
C LEU A 46 7.17 -2.12 -4.74
N ARG A 47 6.55 -2.77 -3.76
CA ARG A 47 6.14 -4.17 -3.87
C ARG A 47 5.07 -4.38 -4.93
N GLN A 48 4.15 -3.42 -5.10
CA GLN A 48 3.17 -3.43 -6.19
C GLN A 48 3.80 -3.33 -7.59
N TRP A 49 5.00 -2.75 -7.70
CA TRP A 49 5.74 -2.60 -8.95
C TRP A 49 6.77 -3.70 -9.17
N GLY A 50 6.75 -4.74 -8.32
CA GLY A 50 7.62 -5.90 -8.47
C GLY A 50 9.04 -5.71 -7.93
N TYR A 51 9.30 -4.62 -7.21
CA TYR A 51 10.56 -4.47 -6.49
C TYR A 51 10.61 -5.45 -5.32
N ASN A 52 11.78 -6.08 -5.12
CA ASN A 52 12.02 -6.96 -3.99
C ASN A 52 12.29 -6.13 -2.73
N THR A 53 11.23 -5.76 -2.03
CA THR A 53 11.31 -4.96 -0.81
C THR A 53 11.25 -5.85 0.42
N PRO A 54 12.33 -5.94 1.22
CA PRO A 54 12.34 -6.76 2.42
C PRO A 54 11.43 -6.18 3.52
N THR A 55 10.92 -7.07 4.38
CA THR A 55 9.99 -6.71 5.47
C THR A 55 10.70 -6.34 6.77
N ASP A 56 12.02 -6.53 6.83
CA ASP A 56 12.87 -6.24 7.98
C ASP A 56 12.80 -4.78 8.45
N GLY A 57 12.56 -3.85 7.54
CA GLY A 57 12.34 -2.44 7.89
C GLY A 57 11.10 -2.21 8.76
N PHE A 58 10.15 -3.14 8.84
CA PHE A 58 9.03 -3.05 9.79
C PHE A 58 9.44 -3.34 11.23
N ASN A 59 10.57 -4.01 11.47
CA ASN A 59 11.00 -4.41 12.81
C ASN A 59 11.16 -3.22 13.76
N LYS A 60 11.50 -2.03 13.25
CA LYS A 60 11.61 -0.80 14.06
C LYS A 60 10.29 -0.31 14.66
N PHE A 61 9.16 -0.76 14.12
CA PHE A 61 7.82 -0.45 14.61
C PHE A 61 7.28 -1.51 15.56
N THR A 62 8.06 -2.56 15.83
CA THR A 62 7.68 -3.67 16.71
C THR A 62 8.41 -3.61 18.05
N ASN A 63 7.89 -4.32 19.04
CA ASN A 63 8.55 -4.56 20.33
C ASN A 63 9.47 -5.79 20.27
N GLU A 64 10.10 -6.12 21.40
CA GLU A 64 11.00 -7.28 21.53
C GLU A 64 10.33 -8.65 21.27
N HIS A 65 8.99 -8.69 21.22
CA HIS A 65 8.21 -9.88 20.90
C HIS A 65 7.76 -9.92 19.43
N GLY A 66 8.19 -8.97 18.60
CA GLY A 66 7.77 -8.87 17.19
C GLY A 66 6.31 -8.47 17.00
N LYS A 67 5.73 -7.74 17.96
CA LYS A 67 4.38 -7.16 17.85
C LYS A 67 4.45 -5.66 17.59
N PHE A 68 3.59 -5.12 16.72
CA PHE A 68 3.53 -3.67 16.52
C PHE A 68 3.29 -2.94 17.84
N ASN A 69 4.01 -1.84 18.02
CA ASN A 69 3.92 -1.02 19.22
C ASN A 69 2.52 -0.39 19.32
N GLU A 70 1.85 -0.60 20.46
CA GLU A 70 0.52 -0.04 20.75
C GLU A 70 0.45 1.49 20.60
N SER A 71 1.58 2.21 20.76
CA SER A 71 1.64 3.65 20.53
C SER A 71 1.29 4.08 19.09
N LEU A 72 1.31 3.14 18.13
CA LEU A 72 0.99 3.37 16.72
C LEU A 72 -0.53 3.35 16.45
N ASN A 73 -1.35 3.00 17.44
CA ASN A 73 -2.79 2.76 17.25
C ASN A 73 -3.66 4.04 17.15
N SER A 74 -3.07 5.23 17.24
CA SER A 74 -3.84 6.49 17.26
C SER A 74 -4.04 7.16 15.90
N ASP A 75 -3.22 6.83 14.89
CA ASP A 75 -3.34 7.41 13.56
C ASP A 75 -3.98 6.44 12.57
N ALA A 76 -5.26 6.68 12.25
CA ALA A 76 -5.98 5.87 11.29
C ALA A 76 -5.32 5.85 9.91
N ARG A 77 -4.68 6.94 9.47
CA ARG A 77 -4.05 6.99 8.14
C ARG A 77 -2.81 6.11 8.10
N SER A 78 -1.99 6.13 9.14
CA SER A 78 -0.88 5.19 9.32
C SER A 78 -1.36 3.74 9.31
N LEU A 79 -2.40 3.41 10.08
CA LEU A 79 -2.95 2.05 10.14
C LEU A 79 -3.54 1.58 8.81
N LEU A 80 -4.18 2.47 8.03
CA LEU A 80 -4.65 2.12 6.70
C LEU A 80 -3.49 1.80 5.76
N LYS A 81 -2.44 2.63 5.72
CA LYS A 81 -1.27 2.34 4.87
C LYS A 81 -0.56 1.07 5.28
N LEU A 82 -0.47 0.79 6.58
CA LEU A 82 0.05 -0.48 7.08
C LEU A 82 -0.83 -1.67 6.65
N TYR A 83 -2.16 -1.55 6.75
CA TYR A 83 -3.10 -2.58 6.30
C TYR A 83 -2.92 -2.85 4.80
N GLU A 84 -2.86 -1.80 3.97
CA GLU A 84 -2.66 -1.92 2.52
C GLU A 84 -1.31 -2.60 2.18
N ALA A 85 -0.24 -2.24 2.89
CA ALA A 85 1.09 -2.82 2.71
C ALA A 85 1.12 -4.30 3.10
N ALA A 86 0.49 -4.64 4.23
CA ALA A 86 0.45 -6.00 4.77
C ALA A 86 -0.28 -7.00 3.85
N HIS A 87 -1.27 -6.54 3.08
CA HIS A 87 -1.97 -7.38 2.10
C HIS A 87 -1.13 -7.77 0.87
N LEU A 88 0.11 -7.30 0.78
CA LEU A 88 1.09 -7.69 -0.24
C LEU A 88 2.08 -8.75 0.27
N ALA A 89 1.77 -9.36 1.42
CA ALA A 89 2.60 -10.41 2.01
C ALA A 89 2.83 -11.57 1.07
N LEU A 90 4.08 -12.05 1.07
CA LEU A 90 4.46 -13.34 0.50
C LEU A 90 4.52 -14.41 1.59
N PRO A 91 4.45 -15.71 1.24
CA PRO A 91 4.55 -16.78 2.22
C PRO A 91 5.83 -16.69 3.05
N GLY A 92 5.70 -16.76 4.38
CA GLY A 92 6.82 -16.70 5.33
C GLY A 92 7.15 -15.30 5.85
N GLU A 93 6.35 -14.29 5.52
CA GLU A 93 6.51 -12.92 6.03
C GLU A 93 5.60 -12.66 7.24
N ASP A 94 5.86 -13.37 8.34
CA ASP A 94 5.03 -13.37 9.56
C ASP A 94 4.76 -11.97 10.15
N ILE A 95 5.67 -11.02 9.96
CA ILE A 95 5.50 -9.63 10.40
C ILE A 95 4.34 -8.92 9.69
N LEU A 96 4.04 -9.29 8.45
CA LEU A 96 2.92 -8.73 7.70
C LEU A 96 1.59 -9.39 8.12
N ASP A 97 1.60 -10.68 8.46
CA ASP A 97 0.43 -11.32 9.06
C ASP A 97 0.06 -10.67 10.40
N GLU A 98 1.07 -10.34 11.19
CA GLU A 98 0.89 -9.60 12.43
C GLU A 98 0.44 -8.15 12.19
N ALA A 99 0.94 -7.48 11.14
CA ALA A 99 0.44 -6.17 10.72
C ALA A 99 -1.05 -6.19 10.35
N VAL A 100 -1.52 -7.23 9.65
CA VAL A 100 -2.96 -7.43 9.36
C VAL A 100 -3.74 -7.57 10.66
N ALA A 101 -3.29 -8.42 11.58
CA ALA A 101 -3.95 -8.62 12.86
C ALA A 101 -4.04 -7.32 13.69
N PHE A 102 -2.93 -6.57 13.77
CA PHE A 102 -2.85 -5.30 14.48
C PHE A 102 -3.81 -4.26 13.89
N THR A 103 -3.75 -4.05 12.57
CA THR A 103 -4.58 -3.04 11.89
C THR A 103 -6.07 -3.39 11.94
N MET A 104 -6.44 -4.67 11.77
CA MET A 104 -7.83 -5.12 11.93
C MET A 104 -8.37 -4.95 13.34
N HIS A 105 -7.52 -5.04 14.36
CA HIS A 105 -7.91 -4.78 15.74
C HIS A 105 -8.16 -3.29 16.00
N HIS A 106 -7.27 -2.41 15.54
CA HIS A 106 -7.30 -0.98 15.91
C HIS A 106 -8.16 -0.10 15.00
N LEU A 107 -8.25 -0.38 13.69
CA LEU A 107 -9.06 0.43 12.76
C LEU A 107 -10.55 0.58 13.20
N PRO A 108 -11.24 -0.48 13.66
CA PRO A 108 -12.60 -0.35 14.17
C PRO A 108 -12.72 0.48 15.45
N LEU A 109 -11.68 0.50 16.30
CA LEU A 109 -11.68 1.25 17.54
C LEU A 109 -11.57 2.76 17.29
N ILE A 110 -10.80 3.18 16.29
CA ILE A 110 -10.72 4.59 15.88
C ILE A 110 -12.06 5.07 15.31
N LYS A 111 -12.75 4.21 14.56
CA LYS A 111 -14.08 4.49 13.99
C LYS A 111 -15.13 4.85 15.05
N ASN A 112 -15.00 4.31 16.27
CA ASN A 112 -15.92 4.60 17.37
C ASN A 112 -15.64 5.94 18.07
N ASN A 113 -14.43 6.50 17.91
CA ASN A 113 -14.03 7.75 18.56
C ASN A 113 -14.18 9.01 17.68
N ASN A 114 -14.31 8.87 16.35
CA ASN A 114 -14.43 10.00 15.43
C ASN A 114 -15.68 9.92 14.56
N LYS A 115 -16.49 11.00 14.57
CA LYS A 115 -17.64 11.16 13.67
C LYS A 115 -17.15 11.19 12.20
N ARG A 116 -17.31 10.05 11.51
CA ARG A 116 -17.46 9.80 10.04
C ARG A 116 -16.61 10.63 9.07
N ASN A 117 -15.83 9.96 8.20
CA ASN A 117 -16.16 9.65 6.79
C ASN A 117 -14.90 9.32 5.95
N GLU A 118 -13.74 9.83 6.31
CA GLU A 118 -12.54 9.76 5.46
C GLU A 118 -11.90 8.37 5.44
N VAL A 119 -11.75 7.74 6.61
CA VAL A 119 -11.19 6.37 6.75
C VAL A 119 -12.05 5.32 6.03
N LEU A 120 -13.38 5.47 6.09
CA LEU A 120 -14.31 4.56 5.39
C LEU A 120 -14.29 4.78 3.88
N LEU A 121 -14.10 6.03 3.44
CA LEU A 121 -13.94 6.35 2.04
C LEU A 121 -12.61 5.79 1.50
N GLU A 122 -11.51 5.94 2.24
CA GLU A 122 -10.22 5.32 1.90
C GLU A 122 -10.35 3.79 1.86
N LEU A 123 -10.93 3.15 2.88
CA LEU A 123 -11.21 1.70 2.86
C LEU A 123 -12.05 1.26 1.65
N ALA A 124 -13.15 1.97 1.36
CA ALA A 124 -14.00 1.64 0.23
C ALA A 124 -13.31 1.83 -1.14
N LYS A 125 -12.38 2.79 -1.25
CA LYS A 125 -11.55 2.93 -2.46
C LYS A 125 -10.52 1.79 -2.56
N LEU A 126 -10.02 1.29 -1.44
CA LEU A 126 -9.02 0.22 -1.42
C LEU A 126 -9.57 -1.14 -1.86
N ASP A 127 -10.81 -1.48 -1.49
CA ASP A 127 -11.47 -2.71 -1.95
C ASP A 127 -11.71 -2.73 -3.48
N CYS A 128 -11.77 -1.55 -4.13
CA CYS A 128 -11.95 -1.43 -5.57
C CYS A 128 -10.65 -1.52 -6.38
N ASN A 129 -9.48 -1.34 -5.76
CA ASN A 129 -8.22 -1.08 -6.48
C ASN A 129 -7.59 -2.33 -7.15
N PRO A 130 -7.58 -3.53 -6.53
CA PRO A 130 -7.02 -4.74 -7.16
C PRO A 130 -7.83 -5.21 -8.38
N VAL A 131 -9.16 -5.16 -8.28
CA VAL A 131 -10.08 -5.54 -9.36
C VAL A 131 -9.98 -4.53 -10.51
N GLN A 132 -9.91 -3.24 -10.21
CA GLN A 132 -9.76 -2.19 -11.22
C GLN A 132 -8.44 -2.32 -12.00
N ARG A 133 -7.32 -2.61 -11.34
CA ARG A 133 -6.04 -2.87 -12.04
C ARG A 133 -6.10 -4.10 -12.95
N LEU A 134 -6.76 -5.18 -12.53
CA LEU A 134 -6.92 -6.36 -13.39
C LEU A 134 -7.70 -6.00 -14.66
N LEU A 135 -8.82 -5.28 -14.50
CA LEU A 135 -9.62 -4.76 -15.61
C LEU A 135 -8.83 -3.83 -16.55
N GLN A 136 -8.01 -2.93 -16.01
CA GLN A 136 -7.19 -2.03 -16.83
C GLN A 136 -6.10 -2.78 -17.60
N LYS A 137 -5.50 -3.82 -17.00
CA LYS A 137 -4.52 -4.68 -17.67
C LYS A 137 -5.17 -5.49 -18.81
N GLU A 138 -6.37 -6.02 -18.59
CA GLU A 138 -7.13 -6.70 -19.64
C GLU A 138 -7.53 -5.76 -20.78
N LEU A 139 -8.00 -4.55 -20.46
CA LEU A 139 -8.35 -3.53 -21.45
C LEU A 139 -7.15 -3.12 -22.32
N LYS A 140 -5.95 -2.98 -21.74
CA LYS A 140 -4.71 -2.70 -22.50
C LYS A 140 -4.37 -3.85 -23.43
N ASN A 141 -4.43 -5.09 -22.96
CA ASN A 141 -4.16 -6.27 -23.78
C ASN A 141 -5.14 -6.37 -24.97
N ILE A 142 -6.43 -6.14 -24.73
CA ILE A 142 -7.44 -6.15 -25.78
C ILE A 142 -7.20 -5.01 -26.77
N SER A 143 -6.89 -3.80 -26.29
CA SER A 143 -6.61 -2.64 -27.15
C SER A 143 -5.39 -2.88 -28.06
N LEU A 144 -4.32 -3.47 -27.53
CA LEU A 144 -3.13 -3.84 -28.30
C LEU A 144 -3.42 -4.93 -29.33
N GLN A 145 -4.22 -5.94 -28.98
CA GLN A 145 -4.64 -6.97 -29.93
C GLN A 145 -5.48 -6.40 -31.07
N VAL A 146 -6.42 -5.50 -30.76
CA VAL A 146 -7.25 -4.82 -31.77
C VAL A 146 -6.42 -3.91 -32.68
N ALA A 147 -5.38 -3.26 -32.14
CA ALA A 147 -4.46 -2.43 -32.92
C ALA A 147 -3.53 -3.23 -33.86
N MET A 148 -3.28 -4.51 -33.59
CA MET A 148 -2.45 -5.38 -34.44
C MET A 148 -3.22 -6.07 -35.58
N VAL A 149 -4.56 -5.99 -35.57
CA VAL A 149 -5.44 -6.68 -36.54
C VAL A 149 -6.04 -5.72 -37.57
N ASN A 150 -5.76 -4.41 -37.45
CA ASN A 150 -6.12 -3.37 -38.43
C ASN A 150 -4.86 -2.74 -39.04
#